data_AF-A0A8J7TLR4-F1
#
_entry.id   AF-A0A8J7TLR4-F1
#
_cell.length_a   1.000
_cell.length_b   1.000
_cell.length_c   1.000
_cell.angle_alpha   90.00
_cell.angle_beta   90.00
_cell.angle_gamma   90.00
#
_symmetry.space_group_name_H-M   'P 1'
#
loop_
_entity.id
_entity.type
_entity.pdbx_description
1 polymer ?
#
loop_
_entity_poly.entity_id
_entity_poly.type
_entity_poly.pdbx_seq_one_letter_code
_entity_poly.pdbx_strand_id
1 'polypeptide(L)'
;MLDVRYPIGYLFLILGIILAGYGYANPATFNTAGGPLPLNIDVPWGILMFLFGLATVSVSKLDEVRALEALSLQEAAKKTERELAPEDRRDTENNSDT
;
A
#
# COMPACT_ATOMS: atom_id res chain seq x y z
N MET A 1 13.86 7.70 3.86
CA MET A 1 14.07 6.26 4.10
C MET A 1 13.21 5.51 3.09
N LEU A 2 13.75 4.48 2.43
CA LEU A 2 13.02 3.74 1.40
C LEU A 2 11.95 2.87 2.09
N ASP A 3 10.66 3.18 1.88
CA ASP A 3 9.56 2.43 2.48
C ASP A 3 9.34 1.12 1.72
N VAL A 4 10.06 0.08 2.16
CA VAL A 4 10.15 -1.24 1.50
C VAL A 4 8.84 -2.03 1.61
N ARG A 5 7.88 -1.54 2.40
CA ARG A 5 6.62 -2.23 2.65
C ARG A 5 5.77 -2.37 1.37
N TYR A 6 5.79 -1.33 0.52
CA TYR A 6 5.08 -1.33 -0.75
C TYR A 6 5.61 -2.36 -1.75
N PRO A 7 6.93 -2.39 -2.09
CA PRO A 7 7.44 -3.38 -3.04
C PRO A 7 7.29 -4.81 -2.52
N ILE A 8 7.42 -5.03 -1.21
CA ILE A 8 7.23 -6.37 -0.60
C ILE A 8 5.79 -6.87 -0.74
N GLY A 9 4.78 -6.02 -0.48
CA GLY A 9 3.37 -6.43 -0.64
C GLY A 9 3.02 -6.83 -2.07
N TYR A 10 3.48 -6.06 -3.07
CA TYR A 10 3.26 -6.39 -4.48
C TYR A 10 3.99 -7.67 -4.90
N LEU A 11 5.21 -7.90 -4.42
CA LEU A 11 5.95 -9.12 -4.69
C LEU A 11 5.19 -10.36 -4.20
N PHE A 12 4.70 -10.35 -2.96
CA PHE A 12 3.92 -11.48 -2.42
C PHE A 12 2.58 -11.68 -3.13
N LEU A 13 1.92 -10.61 -3.54
CA LEU A 13 0.66 -10.68 -4.29
C LEU A 13 0.89 -11.33 -5.68
N ILE A 14 1.85 -10.82 -6.44
CA ILE A 14 2.16 -11.31 -7.80
C ILE A 14 2.69 -12.75 -7.73
N LEU A 15 3.61 -13.02 -6.81
CA LEU A 15 4.18 -14.35 -6.64
C LEU A 15 3.13 -15.36 -6.15
N GLY A 16 2.22 -14.96 -5.25
CA GLY A 16 1.11 -15.78 -4.80
C GLY A 16 0.13 -16.13 -5.91
N ILE A 17 -0.23 -15.17 -6.78
CA ILE A 17 -1.08 -15.42 -7.96
C ILE A 17 -0.41 -16.41 -8.92
N ILE A 18 0.87 -16.17 -9.23
CA ILE A 18 1.62 -17.03 -10.16
C ILE A 18 1.77 -18.43 -9.59
N LEU A 19 2.13 -18.57 -8.31
CA LEU A 19 2.35 -19.87 -7.68
C LEU A 19 1.05 -20.66 -7.48
N ALA A 20 -0.04 -20.00 -7.03
CA ALA A 20 -1.34 -20.64 -6.91
C ALA A 20 -1.91 -21.05 -8.27
N GLY A 21 -1.79 -20.18 -9.29
CA GLY A 21 -2.19 -20.46 -10.66
C GLY A 21 -1.37 -21.59 -11.29
N TYR A 22 -0.05 -21.59 -11.04
CA TYR A 22 0.85 -22.65 -11.50
C TYR A 22 0.51 -24.00 -10.85
N GLY A 23 0.30 -24.04 -9.53
CA GLY A 23 -0.07 -25.26 -8.81
C GLY A 23 -1.46 -25.79 -9.19
N TYR A 24 -2.37 -24.91 -9.60
CA TYR A 24 -3.69 -25.30 -10.11
C TYR A 24 -3.62 -25.83 -11.55
N ALA A 25 -2.84 -25.19 -12.42
CA ALA A 25 -2.68 -25.59 -13.82
C ALA A 25 -1.80 -26.84 -13.99
N ASN A 26 -0.85 -27.04 -13.08
CA ASN A 26 0.00 -28.22 -13.00
C ASN A 26 -0.25 -28.89 -11.66
N PRO A 27 -1.34 -29.66 -11.48
CA PRO A 27 -1.51 -30.48 -10.30
C PRO A 27 -0.36 -31.49 -10.27
N ALA A 28 0.69 -31.14 -9.53
CA ALA A 28 1.90 -31.91 -9.50
C ALA A 28 1.60 -33.28 -8.90
N THR A 29 1.99 -34.34 -9.60
CA THR A 29 2.14 -35.71 -9.09
C THR A 29 3.34 -35.85 -8.15
N PHE A 30 3.86 -34.74 -7.61
CA PHE A 30 4.71 -34.77 -6.43
C PHE A 30 3.83 -35.12 -5.24
N ASN A 31 3.47 -36.40 -5.15
CA ASN A 31 3.37 -37.07 -3.88
C ASN A 31 4.55 -36.56 -3.07
N THR A 32 4.28 -35.93 -1.93
CA THR A 32 5.29 -35.71 -0.90
C THR A 32 6.09 -37.01 -0.86
N ALA A 33 7.40 -36.97 -1.12
CA ALA A 33 8.20 -38.19 -1.17
C ALA A 33 8.05 -38.93 0.18
N GLY A 34 7.08 -39.85 0.27
CA GLY A 34 6.66 -40.54 1.51
C GLY A 34 5.44 -40.00 2.30
N GLY A 35 4.66 -39.01 1.84
CA GLY A 35 3.51 -38.48 2.59
C GLY A 35 2.14 -39.06 2.16
N PRO A 36 1.18 -39.27 3.08
CA PRO A 36 -0.11 -39.93 2.79
C PRO A 36 -1.12 -39.08 1.99
N LEU A 37 -0.78 -37.84 1.61
CA LEU A 37 -1.69 -36.93 0.90
C LEU A 37 -1.10 -36.56 -0.47
N PRO A 38 -1.79 -36.88 -1.59
CA PRO A 38 -1.42 -36.45 -2.93
C PRO A 38 -1.85 -34.99 -3.17
N LEU A 39 -1.44 -34.08 -2.28
CA LEU A 39 -1.80 -32.67 -2.36
C LEU A 39 -0.64 -31.88 -2.97
N ASN A 40 -0.93 -31.12 -4.02
CA ASN A 40 0.06 -30.22 -4.61
C ASN A 40 0.41 -29.11 -3.60
N ILE A 41 1.65 -29.11 -3.12
CA ILE A 41 2.16 -28.18 -2.12
C ILE A 41 2.17 -26.74 -2.65
N ASP A 42 2.27 -26.54 -3.96
CA ASP A 42 2.32 -25.22 -4.58
C ASP A 42 1.03 -24.43 -4.37
N VAL A 43 -0.12 -25.11 -4.28
CA VAL A 43 -1.43 -24.45 -4.16
C VAL A 43 -1.66 -23.84 -2.76
N PRO A 44 -1.53 -24.58 -1.64
CA PRO A 44 -1.65 -23.98 -0.30
C PRO A 44 -0.63 -22.86 -0.04
N TRP A 45 0.62 -23.04 -0.46
CA TRP A 45 1.65 -22.01 -0.29
C TRP A 45 1.39 -20.79 -1.17
N GLY A 46 0.93 -20.97 -2.40
CA GLY A 46 0.49 -19.88 -3.27
C GLY A 46 -0.68 -19.10 -2.68
N ILE A 47 -1.69 -19.79 -2.14
CA ILE A 47 -2.84 -19.16 -1.47
C ILE A 47 -2.39 -18.38 -0.24
N LEU A 48 -1.49 -18.94 0.58
CA LEU A 48 -0.95 -18.26 1.76
C LEU A 48 -0.22 -16.96 1.39
N MET A 49 0.64 -17.00 0.36
CA MET A 49 1.35 -15.81 -0.13
C MET A 49 0.39 -14.78 -0.75
N PHE A 50 -0.63 -15.23 -1.49
CA PHE A 50 -1.64 -14.37 -2.07
C PHE A 50 -2.45 -13.62 -1.00
N LEU A 51 -2.93 -14.34 0.03
CA LEU A 51 -3.65 -13.73 1.15
C LEU A 51 -2.77 -12.74 1.92
N PHE A 52 -1.50 -13.06 2.13
CA PHE A 52 -0.54 -12.17 2.77
C PHE A 52 -0.29 -10.89 1.94
N GLY A 53 -0.08 -11.03 0.63
CA GLY A 53 0.05 -9.90 -0.30
C GLY A 53 -1.22 -9.05 -0.34
N LEU A 54 -2.40 -9.67 -0.35
CA LEU A 54 -3.67 -8.97 -0.37
C LEU A 54 -3.91 -8.17 0.92
N ALA A 55 -3.59 -8.76 2.08
CA ALA A 55 -3.72 -8.08 3.37
C ALA A 55 -2.81 -6.84 3.44
N THR A 56 -1.56 -6.96 3.01
CA THR A 56 -0.58 -5.85 3.03
C THR A 56 -0.90 -4.74 2.03
N VAL A 57 -1.38 -5.07 0.83
CA VAL A 57 -1.87 -4.09 -0.15
C VAL A 57 -3.11 -3.37 0.36
N SER A 58 -4.04 -4.09 0.99
CA SER A 58 -5.28 -3.50 1.55
C SER A 58 -4.98 -2.50 2.67
N VAL A 59 -4.07 -2.83 3.59
CA VAL A 59 -3.60 -1.90 4.62
C VAL A 59 -2.96 -0.66 4.01
N SER A 60 -2.17 -0.83 2.96
CA SER A 60 -1.50 0.29 2.28
C SER A 60 -2.49 1.27 1.63
N LYS A 61 -3.56 0.76 1.01
CA LYS A 61 -4.63 1.61 0.44
C LYS A 61 -5.35 2.43 1.52
N LEU A 62 -5.49 1.90 2.73
CA LEU A 62 -6.09 2.62 3.87
C LEU A 62 -5.17 3.74 4.38
N ASP A 63 -3.85 3.55 4.33
CA ASP A 63 -2.87 4.55 4.74
C ASP A 63 -2.83 5.76 3.77
N GLU A 64 -2.96 5.53 2.46
CA GLU A 64 -3.05 6.60 1.45
C GLU A 64 -4.26 7.52 1.71
N VAL A 65 -5.43 6.95 2.01
CA VAL A 65 -6.66 7.73 2.30
C VAL A 65 -6.48 8.59 3.54
N ARG A 66 -5.89 8.03 4.61
CA ARG A 66 -5.64 8.75 5.87
C ARG A 66 -4.62 9.88 5.71
N ALA A 67 -3.62 9.70 4.84
CA ALA A 67 -2.64 10.73 4.54
C ALA A 67 -3.28 11.93 3.81
N LEU A 68 -4.17 11.66 2.84
CA LEU A 68 -4.90 12.71 2.13
C LEU A 68 -5.85 13.49 3.04
N GLU A 69 -6.53 12.78 3.95
CA GLU A 69 -7.39 13.41 4.96
C GLU A 69 -6.57 14.33 5.88
N ALA A 70 -5.42 13.87 6.38
CA ALA A 70 -4.53 14.70 7.22
C ALA A 70 -4.03 15.96 6.50
N LEU A 71 -3.71 15.87 5.20
CA LEU A 71 -3.31 17.02 4.38
C LEU A 71 -4.47 18.01 4.21
N SER A 72 -5.69 17.52 3.96
CA SER A 72 -6.87 18.38 3.80
C SER A 72 -7.20 19.16 5.07
N LEU A 73 -7.02 18.53 6.25
CA LEU A 73 -7.22 19.17 7.55
C LEU A 73 -6.14 20.21 7.83
N GLN A 74 -4.88 19.93 7.46
CA GLN A 74 -3.80 20.88 7.58
C GLN A 74 -4.03 22.12 6.70
N GLU A 75 -4.48 21.89 5.46
CA GLU A 75 -4.77 22.98 4.53
C GLU A 75 -5.94 23.83 4.99
N ALA A 76 -6.99 23.21 5.54
CA ALA A 76 -8.09 23.93 6.19
C ALA A 76 -7.60 24.78 7.38
N ALA A 77 -6.81 24.19 8.28
CA ALA A 77 -6.26 24.90 9.45
C ALA A 77 -5.36 26.09 9.04
N LYS A 78 -4.48 25.88 8.05
CA LYS A 78 -3.59 26.94 7.51
C LYS A 78 -4.36 28.05 6.81
N LYS A 79 -5.45 27.71 6.11
CA LYS A 79 -6.32 28.70 5.47
C LYS A 79 -7.03 29.54 6.53
N THR A 80 -7.56 28.91 7.58
CA THR A 80 -8.18 29.60 8.72
C THR A 80 -7.17 30.51 9.44
N GLU A 81 -5.93 30.06 9.66
CA GLU A 81 -4.88 30.88 10.27
C GLU A 81 -4.50 32.09 9.40
N ARG A 82 -4.48 31.94 8.08
CA ARG A 82 -4.28 33.05 7.12
C ARG A 82 -5.45 34.05 7.08
N GLU A 83 -6.66 33.58 7.34
CA GLU A 83 -7.87 34.41 7.37
C GLU A 83 -8.03 35.16 8.70
N LEU A 84 -7.49 34.60 9.79
CA LEU A 84 -7.46 35.23 11.11
C LEU A 84 -6.25 36.16 11.31
N ALA A 85 -5.14 35.93 10.60
CA ALA A 85 -4.02 36.85 10.57
C ALA A 85 -4.48 38.16 9.89
N PRO A 86 -4.43 39.32 10.58
CA PRO A 86 -4.89 40.57 9.99
C PRO A 86 -4.07 40.82 8.72
N GLU A 87 -4.79 41.11 7.64
CA GLU A 87 -4.27 41.45 6.34
C GLU A 87 -3.61 42.85 6.35
N ASP A 88 -2.71 43.11 7.29
CA ASP A 88 -2.11 44.43 7.55
C ASP A 88 -0.60 44.44 7.29
N ARG A 89 -0.03 43.32 6.79
CA ARG A 89 1.41 43.19 6.50
C ARG A 89 1.74 42.73 5.08
N ARG A 90 0.76 42.66 4.17
CA ARG A 90 1.02 42.25 2.76
C ARG A 90 1.07 43.45 1.80
N ASP A 91 0.61 44.59 2.27
CA ASP A 91 0.45 45.87 1.60
C ASP A 91 1.61 46.84 1.90
N THR A 92 2.40 46.58 2.96
CA THR A 92 3.59 47.39 3.28
C THR A 92 4.84 47.00 2.48
N GLU A 93 4.92 45.79 1.92
CA GLU A 93 6.13 45.28 1.25
C GLU A 93 6.11 45.48 -0.27
N ASN A 94 4.98 45.86 -0.87
CA ASN A 94 4.84 46.07 -2.33
C ASN A 94 4.94 47.55 -2.76
N ASN A 95 5.19 48.49 -1.82
CA ASN A 95 5.17 49.94 -2.10
C ASN A 95 6.51 50.64 -1.79
N SER A 96 7.61 49.90 -1.65
CA SER A 96 8.95 50.48 -1.43
C SER A 96 9.83 50.54 -2.68
N ASP A 97 9.33 50.08 -3.84
CA ASP A 97 10.11 49.93 -5.07
C ASP A 97 9.77 50.94 -6.18
N THR A 98 9.14 52.08 -5.85
CA THR A 98 8.91 53.21 -6.77
C THR A 98 9.60 54.48 -6.32
#